data_AF-A0A954F5P5-F1
#
_entry.id   AF-A0A954F5P5-F1
#
_cell.length_a   1.000
_cell.length_b   1.000
_cell.length_c   1.000
_cell.angle_alpha   90.00
_cell.angle_beta   90.00
_cell.angle_gamma   90.00
#
_symmetry.space_group_name_H-M   'P 1'
#
loop_
_entity.id
_entity.type
_entity.pdbx_description
1 polymer ?
#
loop_
_entity_poly.entity_id
_entity_poly.type
_entity_poly.pdbx_seq_one_letter_code
_entity_poly.pdbx_strand_id
1 'polypeptide(L)'
;MSHSDLKPPTRVEDDRSMARMLNVLKDEPVIAVDTEADGFHSYREQVCLVQVTGAGEDFIVDPLAGFDMSGLGGILGDPKRIKLFHDSEFDVLILKRDFGFDFANLFDTRVAAAILGSKAPGLASVLKDHFGVELDKSMQRSDWSKRPLSDQQVAYARLDTHYLIDLYQEQRDLLEKEDLMMVLDTECRRLEKIEPQPHVFQPNDFVRIKGARELRPLARTILRELFILRDRLAKEKNVPPFRILGNHVLLELAEQRPRTVQSLARVKGCSSLVRGRYGD
;
A
#
# COMPACT_ATOMS: atom_id res chain seq x y z
N MET A 1 -12.44 13.77 -20.56
CA MET A 1 -13.83 13.47 -20.19
C MET A 1 -13.97 13.72 -18.69
N SER A 2 -15.09 14.25 -18.22
CA SER A 2 -15.30 14.43 -16.78
C SER A 2 -15.47 13.05 -16.12
N HIS A 3 -14.82 12.81 -14.98
CA HIS A 3 -14.96 11.56 -14.21
C HIS A 3 -16.42 11.25 -13.80
N SER A 4 -17.31 12.24 -13.89
CA SER A 4 -18.74 12.15 -13.59
C SER A 4 -19.53 11.17 -14.46
N ASP A 5 -19.02 10.82 -15.65
CA ASP A 5 -19.79 10.06 -16.65
C ASP A 5 -19.49 8.56 -16.60
N LEU A 6 -18.59 8.15 -15.70
CA LEU A 6 -18.17 6.77 -15.58
C LEU A 6 -19.21 5.94 -14.80
N LYS A 7 -19.65 4.79 -15.35
CA LYS A 7 -20.60 3.87 -14.70
C LYS A 7 -20.12 3.51 -13.28
N PRO A 8 -20.98 3.47 -12.24
CA PRO A 8 -20.53 3.08 -10.90
C PRO A 8 -19.80 1.72 -10.90
N PRO A 9 -18.74 1.54 -10.09
CA PRO A 9 -18.05 0.26 -10.02
C PRO A 9 -18.94 -0.81 -9.37
N THR A 10 -18.76 -2.05 -9.79
CA THR A 10 -19.45 -3.21 -9.22
C THR A 10 -18.78 -3.62 -7.91
N ARG A 11 -19.54 -3.64 -6.81
CA ARG A 11 -19.04 -4.10 -5.52
C ARG A 11 -19.04 -5.64 -5.45
N VAL A 12 -17.95 -6.19 -4.93
CA VAL A 12 -17.76 -7.64 -4.72
C VAL A 12 -17.57 -7.87 -3.23
N GLU A 13 -18.64 -8.27 -2.56
CA GLU A 13 -18.76 -8.35 -1.09
C GLU A 13 -19.22 -9.74 -0.62
N ASP A 14 -19.38 -10.72 -1.53
CA ASP A 14 -19.77 -12.11 -1.25
C ASP A 14 -19.33 -13.09 -2.36
N ASP A 15 -19.45 -14.39 -2.11
CA ASP A 15 -19.07 -15.44 -3.09
C ASP A 15 -19.84 -15.31 -4.42
N ARG A 16 -21.10 -14.82 -4.38
CA ARG A 16 -21.94 -14.70 -5.57
C ARG A 16 -21.46 -13.57 -6.48
N SER A 17 -21.11 -12.43 -5.89
CA SER A 17 -20.54 -11.28 -6.59
C SER A 17 -19.13 -11.58 -7.08
N MET A 18 -18.33 -12.34 -6.32
CA MET A 18 -17.03 -12.84 -6.76
C MET A 18 -17.19 -13.76 -7.99
N ALA A 19 -18.08 -14.75 -7.94
CA ALA A 19 -18.35 -15.61 -9.09
C ALA A 19 -18.82 -14.84 -10.33
N ARG A 20 -19.62 -13.78 -10.17
CA ARG A 20 -20.01 -12.90 -11.27
C ARG A 20 -18.82 -12.15 -11.87
N MET A 21 -17.97 -11.54 -11.04
CA MET A 21 -16.76 -10.87 -11.49
C MET A 21 -15.85 -11.83 -12.26
N LEU A 22 -15.58 -13.03 -11.71
CA LEU A 22 -14.75 -14.05 -12.37
C LEU A 22 -15.33 -14.47 -13.72
N ASN A 23 -16.65 -14.57 -13.84
CA ASN A 23 -17.29 -14.89 -15.12
C ASN A 23 -17.16 -13.75 -16.15
N VAL A 24 -17.31 -12.49 -15.73
CA VAL A 24 -17.08 -11.33 -16.61
C VAL A 24 -15.63 -11.31 -17.08
N LEU A 25 -14.68 -11.57 -16.19
CA LEU A 25 -13.26 -11.53 -16.50
C LEU A 25 -12.74 -12.80 -17.20
N LYS A 26 -13.57 -13.82 -17.44
CA LYS A 26 -13.14 -15.19 -17.81
C LYS A 26 -12.33 -15.29 -19.11
N ASP A 27 -12.53 -14.39 -20.05
CA ASP A 27 -11.80 -14.38 -21.34
C ASP A 27 -10.94 -13.12 -21.50
N GLU A 28 -10.82 -12.29 -20.45
CA GLU A 28 -10.03 -11.06 -20.48
C GLU A 28 -8.52 -11.38 -20.41
N PRO A 29 -7.75 -11.00 -21.45
CA PRO A 29 -6.31 -11.26 -21.49
C PRO A 29 -5.50 -10.27 -20.66
N VAL A 30 -6.06 -9.10 -20.32
CA VAL A 30 -5.40 -8.02 -19.60
C VAL A 30 -6.33 -7.54 -18.49
N ILE A 31 -5.81 -7.47 -17.27
CA ILE A 31 -6.58 -7.05 -16.10
C ILE A 31 -5.73 -6.09 -15.28
N ALA A 32 -6.30 -4.95 -14.91
CA ALA A 32 -5.67 -4.00 -14.01
C ALA A 32 -6.08 -4.26 -12.56
N VAL A 33 -5.12 -4.16 -11.65
CA VAL A 33 -5.30 -4.44 -10.23
C VAL A 33 -4.54 -3.41 -9.41
N ASP A 34 -5.15 -3.03 -8.28
CA ASP A 34 -4.55 -2.19 -7.24
C ASP A 34 -5.09 -2.65 -5.88
N THR A 35 -4.45 -2.23 -4.78
CA THR A 35 -4.90 -2.58 -3.44
C THR A 35 -4.86 -1.42 -2.47
N GLU A 36 -5.69 -1.50 -1.43
CA GLU A 36 -5.62 -0.59 -0.28
C GLU A 36 -5.44 -1.36 1.02
N ALA A 37 -4.60 -0.85 1.92
CA ALA A 37 -4.28 -1.46 3.20
C ALA A 37 -4.42 -0.47 4.38
N ASP A 38 -4.54 -1.00 5.60
CA ASP A 38 -4.75 -0.20 6.82
C ASP A 38 -3.46 0.10 7.62
N GLY A 39 -2.29 0.08 6.99
CA GLY A 39 -0.99 0.26 7.67
C GLY A 39 -0.80 1.60 8.40
N PHE A 40 -1.63 2.60 8.10
CA PHE A 40 -1.67 3.86 8.87
C PHE A 40 -2.54 3.79 10.14
N HIS A 41 -3.27 2.69 10.35
CA HIS A 41 -4.30 2.52 11.39
C HIS A 41 -4.09 1.27 12.24
N SER A 42 -3.49 0.19 11.71
CA SER A 42 -3.21 -1.07 12.41
C SER A 42 -1.72 -1.32 12.68
N TYR A 43 -1.38 -2.14 13.68
CA TYR A 43 0.02 -2.55 13.92
C TYR A 43 0.49 -3.58 12.89
N ARG A 44 -0.38 -4.52 12.55
CA ARG A 44 -0.22 -5.41 11.40
C ARG A 44 -1.20 -4.94 10.34
N GLU A 45 -0.67 -4.36 9.29
CA GLU A 45 -1.48 -3.99 8.15
C GLU A 45 -2.10 -5.24 7.51
N GLN A 46 -3.26 -5.08 6.89
CA GLN A 46 -3.95 -6.09 6.10
C GLN A 46 -4.52 -5.46 4.84
N VAL A 47 -4.67 -6.25 3.78
CA VAL A 47 -5.40 -5.84 2.57
C VAL A 47 -6.87 -5.59 2.95
N CYS A 48 -7.33 -4.38 2.68
CA CYS A 48 -8.67 -3.91 2.99
C CYS A 48 -9.54 -3.71 1.75
N LEU A 49 -8.94 -3.56 0.57
CA LEU A 49 -9.63 -3.41 -0.69
C LEU A 49 -8.75 -3.98 -1.80
N VAL A 50 -9.38 -4.57 -2.81
CA VAL A 50 -8.72 -4.87 -4.09
C VAL A 50 -9.57 -4.29 -5.20
N GLN A 51 -8.95 -3.46 -6.04
CA GLN A 51 -9.57 -2.86 -7.21
C GLN A 51 -9.22 -3.71 -8.41
N VAL A 52 -10.19 -3.98 -9.28
CA VAL A 52 -9.97 -4.77 -10.49
C VAL A 52 -10.68 -4.11 -11.66
N THR A 53 -9.98 -3.86 -12.76
CA THR A 53 -10.59 -3.37 -14.01
C THR A 53 -10.29 -4.35 -15.14
N GLY A 54 -11.32 -4.71 -15.90
CA GLY A 54 -11.25 -5.61 -17.06
C GLY A 54 -12.61 -5.74 -17.74
N ALA A 55 -12.67 -6.16 -19.01
CA ALA A 55 -13.90 -6.21 -19.80
C ALA A 55 -14.67 -4.86 -19.90
N GLY A 56 -13.99 -3.73 -19.68
CA GLY A 56 -14.62 -2.41 -19.60
C GLY A 56 -15.46 -2.18 -18.33
N GLU A 57 -15.29 -3.01 -17.30
CA GLU A 57 -15.93 -2.87 -15.99
C GLU A 57 -14.89 -2.64 -14.89
N ASP A 58 -15.28 -1.86 -13.88
CA ASP A 58 -14.50 -1.62 -12.67
C ASP A 58 -15.16 -2.36 -11.50
N PHE A 59 -14.36 -3.08 -10.73
CA PHE A 59 -14.79 -3.86 -9.57
C PHE A 59 -14.05 -3.37 -8.32
N ILE A 60 -14.79 -3.33 -7.21
CA ILE A 60 -14.27 -3.01 -5.88
C ILE A 60 -14.53 -4.24 -5.00
N VAL A 61 -13.47 -4.98 -4.70
CA VAL A 61 -13.51 -6.24 -3.97
C VAL A 61 -13.20 -6.01 -2.50
N ASP A 62 -14.11 -6.42 -1.62
CA ASP A 62 -14.00 -6.27 -0.17
C ASP A 62 -13.53 -7.58 0.50
N PRO A 63 -12.21 -7.79 0.67
CA PRO A 63 -11.71 -9.00 1.33
C PRO A 63 -12.14 -9.12 2.80
N LEU A 64 -12.52 -8.02 3.46
CA LEU A 64 -12.91 -8.05 4.87
C LEU A 64 -14.30 -8.68 5.08
N ALA A 65 -15.07 -8.88 4.01
CA ALA A 65 -16.34 -9.59 4.06
C ALA A 65 -16.18 -11.11 4.28
N GLY A 66 -14.96 -11.66 4.15
CA GLY A 66 -14.64 -13.02 4.58
C GLY A 66 -15.12 -14.14 3.65
N PHE A 67 -15.28 -13.85 2.36
CA PHE A 67 -15.61 -14.83 1.32
C PHE A 67 -14.34 -15.37 0.62
N ASP A 68 -14.48 -16.39 -0.24
CA ASP A 68 -13.33 -17.01 -0.89
C ASP A 68 -12.69 -16.13 -1.97
N MET A 69 -11.41 -15.78 -1.75
CA MET A 69 -10.61 -14.97 -2.66
C MET A 69 -9.78 -15.81 -3.66
N SER A 70 -9.82 -17.14 -3.57
CA SER A 70 -8.99 -18.06 -4.37
C SER A 70 -9.16 -17.87 -5.88
N GLY A 71 -10.37 -17.52 -6.33
CA GLY A 71 -10.65 -17.24 -7.74
C GLY A 71 -9.89 -16.04 -8.28
N LEU A 72 -9.72 -14.98 -7.48
CA LEU A 72 -8.87 -13.86 -7.83
C LEU A 72 -7.38 -14.27 -7.86
N GLY A 73 -6.93 -15.05 -6.88
CA GLY A 73 -5.58 -15.63 -6.87
C GLY A 73 -5.28 -16.43 -8.13
N GLY A 74 -6.23 -17.24 -8.61
CA GLY A 74 -6.11 -17.99 -9.86
C GLY A 74 -5.93 -17.10 -11.09
N ILE A 75 -6.58 -15.93 -11.13
CA ILE A 75 -6.38 -14.93 -12.19
C ILE A 75 -4.98 -14.33 -12.12
N LEU A 76 -4.54 -13.91 -10.92
CA LEU A 76 -3.23 -13.28 -10.72
C LEU A 76 -2.07 -14.23 -11.05
N GLY A 77 -2.24 -15.52 -10.75
CA GLY A 77 -1.27 -16.57 -11.05
C GLY A 77 -1.29 -17.11 -12.48
N ASP A 78 -2.27 -16.75 -13.32
CA ASP A 78 -2.38 -17.30 -14.68
C ASP A 78 -1.36 -16.66 -15.65
N PRO A 79 -0.33 -17.39 -16.13
CA PRO A 79 0.69 -16.81 -17.02
C PRO A 79 0.13 -16.36 -18.38
N LYS A 80 -1.07 -16.78 -18.78
CA LYS A 80 -1.69 -16.39 -20.06
C LYS A 80 -2.33 -15.01 -20.01
N ARG A 81 -2.49 -14.44 -18.83
CA ARG A 81 -3.13 -13.14 -18.59
C ARG A 81 -2.10 -12.13 -18.14
N ILE A 82 -2.14 -10.93 -18.67
CA ILE A 82 -1.32 -9.82 -18.21
C ILE A 82 -1.99 -9.19 -16.99
N LYS A 83 -1.27 -9.04 -15.89
CA LYS A 83 -1.74 -8.28 -14.72
C LYS A 83 -1.06 -6.93 -14.69
N LEU A 84 -1.85 -5.89 -14.93
CA LEU A 84 -1.39 -4.51 -14.85
C LEU A 84 -1.46 -4.05 -13.41
N PHE A 85 -0.34 -3.52 -12.93
CA PHE A 85 -0.26 -2.79 -11.67
C PHE A 85 0.50 -1.49 -11.92
N HIS A 86 0.48 -0.60 -10.92
CA HIS A 86 1.33 0.58 -10.90
C HIS A 86 2.09 0.62 -9.57
N ASP A 87 3.42 0.43 -9.61
CA ASP A 87 4.25 0.33 -8.39
C ASP A 87 3.93 -0.90 -7.51
N SER A 88 3.80 -2.04 -8.17
CA SER A 88 3.27 -3.32 -7.64
C SER A 88 4.02 -3.97 -6.48
N GLU A 89 5.20 -3.45 -6.10
CA GLU A 89 6.07 -4.12 -5.12
C GLU A 89 5.34 -4.31 -3.78
N PHE A 90 4.59 -3.30 -3.33
CA PHE A 90 3.83 -3.40 -2.09
C PHE A 90 2.62 -4.34 -2.24
N ASP A 91 1.85 -4.21 -3.32
CA ASP A 91 0.65 -5.03 -3.59
C ASP A 91 0.97 -6.52 -3.62
N VAL A 92 2.03 -6.89 -4.36
CA VAL A 92 2.46 -8.29 -4.48
C VAL A 92 2.85 -8.85 -3.11
N LEU A 93 3.57 -8.08 -2.28
CA LEU A 93 3.97 -8.52 -0.94
C LEU A 93 2.76 -8.76 -0.04
N ILE A 94 1.80 -7.84 0.01
CA ILE A 94 0.65 -7.96 0.91
C ILE A 94 -0.36 -8.99 0.43
N LEU A 95 -0.57 -9.14 -0.88
CA LEU A 95 -1.44 -10.18 -1.44
C LEU A 95 -0.86 -11.60 -1.23
N LYS A 96 0.46 -11.77 -1.38
CA LYS A 96 1.16 -13.00 -0.98
C LYS A 96 1.00 -13.29 0.50
N ARG A 97 1.21 -12.27 1.34
CA ARG A 97 1.16 -12.42 2.81
C ARG A 97 -0.24 -12.79 3.30
N ASP A 98 -1.26 -12.10 2.82
CA ASP A 98 -2.61 -12.19 3.39
C ASP A 98 -3.44 -13.32 2.74
N PHE A 99 -3.19 -13.64 1.46
CA PHE A 99 -3.99 -14.63 0.72
C PHE A 99 -3.16 -15.78 0.12
N GLY A 100 -1.82 -15.72 0.18
CA GLY A 100 -0.98 -16.76 -0.42
C GLY A 100 -1.02 -16.77 -1.95
N PHE A 101 -1.30 -15.63 -2.58
CA PHE A 101 -1.42 -15.53 -4.03
C PHE A 101 -0.07 -15.62 -4.75
N ASP A 102 -0.06 -16.30 -5.89
CA ASP A 102 1.05 -16.27 -6.83
C ASP A 102 0.80 -15.27 -7.96
N PHE A 103 1.89 -14.84 -8.60
CA PHE A 103 1.85 -13.89 -9.71
C PHE A 103 2.66 -14.43 -10.89
N ALA A 104 2.14 -14.19 -12.09
CA ALA A 104 2.84 -14.49 -13.33
C ALA A 104 2.42 -13.48 -14.41
N ASN A 105 3.29 -13.12 -15.35
CA ASN A 105 2.95 -12.20 -16.44
C ASN A 105 2.43 -10.84 -15.93
N LEU A 106 3.15 -10.27 -14.97
CA LEU A 106 2.92 -8.94 -14.43
C LEU A 106 3.47 -7.88 -15.40
N PHE A 107 2.78 -6.76 -15.52
CA PHE A 107 3.24 -5.55 -16.20
C PHE A 107 3.09 -4.37 -15.24
N ASP A 108 4.21 -3.78 -14.86
CA ASP A 108 4.21 -2.62 -13.96
C ASP A 108 4.32 -1.31 -14.77
N THR A 109 3.25 -0.53 -14.79
CA THR A 109 3.17 0.72 -15.54
C THR A 109 4.07 1.83 -14.99
N ARG A 110 4.47 1.77 -13.71
CA ARG A 110 5.48 2.68 -13.14
C ARG A 110 6.86 2.37 -13.68
N VAL A 111 7.20 1.07 -13.72
CA VAL A 111 8.48 0.60 -14.28
C VAL A 111 8.56 0.93 -15.77
N ALA A 112 7.49 0.68 -16.53
CA ALA A 112 7.39 1.05 -17.94
C ALA A 112 7.59 2.56 -18.14
N ALA A 113 6.91 3.40 -17.36
CA ALA A 113 7.09 4.86 -17.42
C ALA A 113 8.54 5.29 -17.14
N ALA A 114 9.20 4.67 -16.15
CA ALA A 114 10.58 4.97 -15.82
C ALA A 114 11.56 4.55 -16.94
N ILE A 115 11.36 3.37 -17.54
CA ILE A 115 12.15 2.88 -18.69
C ILE A 115 11.99 3.81 -19.89
N LEU A 116 10.77 4.30 -20.14
CA LEU A 116 10.46 5.28 -21.18
C LEU A 116 10.94 6.72 -20.87
N GLY A 117 11.65 6.91 -19.75
CA GLY A 117 12.32 8.18 -19.43
C GLY A 117 11.49 9.18 -18.61
N SER A 118 10.35 8.77 -18.04
CA SER A 118 9.57 9.63 -17.16
C SER A 118 10.36 9.99 -15.90
N LYS A 119 10.43 11.29 -15.59
CA LYS A 119 11.04 11.82 -14.36
C LYS A 119 10.10 11.79 -13.15
N ALA A 120 8.81 11.58 -13.39
CA ALA A 120 7.77 11.55 -12.37
C ALA A 120 6.84 10.34 -12.63
N PRO A 121 7.35 9.11 -12.45
CA PRO A 121 6.64 7.92 -12.90
C PRO A 121 5.43 7.53 -12.05
N GLY A 122 5.06 8.30 -11.02
CA GLY A 122 3.91 7.98 -10.16
C GLY A 122 2.57 8.19 -10.86
N LEU A 123 1.57 7.39 -10.50
CA LEU A 123 0.30 7.25 -11.22
C LEU A 123 -0.37 8.59 -11.53
N ALA A 124 -0.58 9.43 -10.52
CA ALA A 124 -1.21 10.74 -10.69
C ALA A 124 -0.47 11.66 -11.66
N SER A 125 0.87 11.59 -11.71
CA SER A 125 1.68 12.35 -12.65
C SER A 125 1.57 11.79 -14.06
N VAL A 126 1.68 10.47 -14.20
CA VAL A 126 1.56 9.79 -15.50
C VAL A 126 0.18 9.99 -16.12
N LEU A 127 -0.91 9.78 -15.36
CA LEU A 127 -2.26 9.98 -15.88
C LEU A 127 -2.55 11.44 -16.23
N LYS A 128 -1.98 12.40 -15.49
CA LYS A 128 -2.08 13.83 -15.81
C LYS A 128 -1.37 14.16 -17.12
N ASP A 129 -0.14 13.66 -17.28
CA ASP A 129 0.68 13.97 -18.46
C ASP A 129 0.13 13.32 -19.73
N HIS A 130 -0.39 12.09 -19.64
CA HIS A 130 -0.87 11.32 -20.78
C HIS A 130 -2.35 11.56 -21.12
N PHE A 131 -3.22 11.68 -20.11
CA PHE A 131 -4.67 11.76 -20.30
C PHE A 131 -5.30 13.08 -19.79
N GLY A 132 -4.52 13.97 -19.18
CA GLY A 132 -5.04 15.18 -18.54
C GLY A 132 -5.91 14.88 -17.31
N VAL A 133 -5.79 13.67 -16.74
CA VAL A 133 -6.57 13.21 -15.60
C VAL A 133 -5.93 13.70 -14.30
N GLU A 134 -6.70 14.36 -13.45
CA GLU A 134 -6.24 14.79 -12.12
C GLU A 134 -6.78 13.85 -11.04
N LEU A 135 -5.89 13.01 -10.49
CA LEU A 135 -6.22 12.19 -9.33
C LEU A 135 -6.16 13.02 -8.05
N ASP A 136 -7.22 12.95 -7.25
CA ASP A 136 -7.21 13.42 -5.87
C ASP A 136 -6.32 12.51 -5.03
N LYS A 137 -5.53 13.08 -4.11
CA LYS A 137 -4.64 12.34 -3.20
C LYS A 137 -5.19 12.27 -1.77
N SER A 138 -6.39 12.80 -1.54
CA SER A 138 -6.97 12.98 -0.21
C SER A 138 -7.22 11.65 0.53
N MET A 139 -7.46 10.55 -0.19
CA MET A 139 -7.84 9.26 0.39
C MET A 139 -6.68 8.28 0.59
N GLN A 140 -5.45 8.60 0.12
CA GLN A 140 -4.28 7.70 0.23
C GLN A 140 -3.96 7.27 1.69
N ARG A 141 -4.35 8.06 2.69
CA ARG A 141 -4.16 7.76 4.12
C ARG A 141 -5.48 7.50 4.85
N SER A 142 -6.56 7.27 4.11
CA SER A 142 -7.86 6.97 4.66
C SER A 142 -7.81 5.67 5.48
N ASP A 143 -8.82 5.49 6.33
CA ASP A 143 -9.00 4.25 7.07
C ASP A 143 -9.80 3.26 6.20
N TRP A 144 -9.08 2.49 5.39
CA TRP A 144 -9.65 1.51 4.48
C TRP A 144 -10.25 0.29 5.18
N SER A 145 -10.04 0.12 6.48
CA SER A 145 -10.67 -0.94 7.27
C SER A 145 -12.15 -0.64 7.61
N LYS A 146 -12.56 0.63 7.53
CA LYS A 146 -13.92 1.04 7.92
C LYS A 146 -14.96 0.59 6.91
N ARG A 147 -16.10 0.17 7.43
CA ARG A 147 -17.29 -0.18 6.65
C ARG A 147 -18.54 0.57 7.15
N PRO A 148 -19.45 0.97 6.24
CA PRO A 148 -19.31 0.89 4.78
C PRO A 148 -18.25 1.88 4.25
N LEU A 149 -17.67 1.61 3.08
CA LEU A 149 -16.82 2.57 2.38
C LEU A 149 -17.64 3.81 1.98
N SER A 150 -17.06 4.99 2.17
CA SER A 150 -17.66 6.25 1.70
C SER A 150 -17.62 6.37 0.17
N ASP A 151 -18.50 7.17 -0.40
CA ASP A 151 -18.52 7.42 -1.85
C ASP A 151 -17.20 8.01 -2.36
N GLN A 152 -16.54 8.83 -1.54
CA GLN A 152 -15.22 9.39 -1.87
C GLN A 152 -14.14 8.31 -1.93
N GLN A 153 -14.15 7.34 -1.02
CA GLN A 153 -13.22 6.21 -1.05
C GLN A 153 -13.45 5.33 -2.28
N VAL A 154 -14.71 5.04 -2.61
CA VAL A 154 -15.05 4.25 -3.80
C VAL A 154 -14.63 4.97 -5.08
N ALA A 155 -14.88 6.28 -5.17
CA ALA A 155 -14.49 7.09 -6.32
C ALA A 155 -12.98 7.17 -6.47
N TYR A 156 -12.23 7.36 -5.37
CA TYR A 156 -10.77 7.34 -5.38
C TYR A 156 -10.24 5.99 -5.86
N ALA A 157 -10.61 4.90 -5.16
CA ALA A 157 -10.06 3.57 -5.39
C ALA A 157 -10.26 3.10 -6.84
N ARG A 158 -11.44 3.38 -7.39
CA ARG A 158 -11.77 3.04 -8.78
C ARG A 158 -10.77 3.61 -9.78
N LEU A 159 -10.33 4.85 -9.59
CA LEU A 159 -9.49 5.54 -10.58
C LEU A 159 -8.06 4.98 -10.63
N ASP A 160 -7.62 4.26 -9.59
CA ASP A 160 -6.28 3.66 -9.53
C ASP A 160 -6.11 2.52 -10.54
N THR A 161 -7.19 1.84 -10.95
CA THR A 161 -7.15 0.79 -11.98
C THR A 161 -7.80 1.19 -13.30
N HIS A 162 -8.78 2.09 -13.29
CA HIS A 162 -9.63 2.39 -14.45
C HIS A 162 -8.82 2.76 -15.71
N TYR A 163 -7.80 3.61 -15.56
CA TYR A 163 -6.99 4.10 -16.68
C TYR A 163 -5.76 3.25 -16.98
N LEU A 164 -5.48 2.20 -16.20
CA LEU A 164 -4.25 1.41 -16.37
C LEU A 164 -4.24 0.61 -17.67
N ILE A 165 -5.40 0.17 -18.17
CA ILE A 165 -5.47 -0.56 -19.44
C ILE A 165 -5.09 0.34 -20.61
N ASP A 166 -5.61 1.57 -20.65
CA ASP A 166 -5.27 2.55 -21.69
C ASP A 166 -3.79 2.96 -21.59
N LEU A 167 -3.29 3.17 -20.37
CA LEU A 167 -1.88 3.46 -20.12
C LEU A 167 -0.97 2.33 -20.58
N TYR A 168 -1.33 1.08 -20.29
CA TYR A 168 -0.60 -0.10 -20.73
C TYR A 168 -0.51 -0.17 -22.25
N GLN A 169 -1.59 0.10 -22.97
CA GLN A 169 -1.58 0.06 -24.44
C GLN A 169 -0.58 1.07 -25.01
N GLU A 170 -0.62 2.32 -24.54
CA GLU A 170 0.33 3.36 -24.97
C GLU A 170 1.78 2.98 -24.62
N GLN A 171 2.02 2.55 -23.39
CA GLN A 171 3.37 2.19 -22.93
C GLN A 171 3.93 0.98 -23.64
N ARG A 172 3.11 -0.07 -23.88
CA ARG A 172 3.54 -1.27 -24.60
C ARG A 172 3.96 -0.91 -26.03
N ASP A 173 3.14 -0.15 -26.74
CA ASP A 173 3.43 0.21 -28.14
C ASP A 173 4.73 1.04 -28.24
N LEU A 174 5.00 1.91 -27.25
CA LEU A 174 6.27 2.65 -27.15
C LEU A 174 7.45 1.74 -26.80
N LEU A 175 7.29 0.83 -25.84
CA LEU A 175 8.35 -0.11 -25.45
C LEU A 175 8.73 -1.06 -26.58
N GLU A 176 7.76 -1.50 -27.39
CA GLU A 176 8.00 -2.33 -28.58
C GLU A 176 8.76 -1.53 -29.65
N LYS A 177 8.36 -0.28 -29.88
CA LYS A 177 9.03 0.61 -30.84
C LYS A 177 10.49 0.90 -30.48
N GLU A 178 10.79 1.05 -29.20
CA GLU A 178 12.13 1.33 -28.69
C GLU A 178 12.95 0.07 -28.36
N ASP A 179 12.40 -1.13 -28.60
CA ASP A 179 13.01 -2.45 -28.30
C ASP A 179 13.40 -2.62 -26.80
N LEU A 180 12.55 -2.11 -25.90
CA LEU A 180 12.77 -2.09 -24.45
C LEU A 180 11.92 -3.10 -23.68
N MET A 181 11.08 -3.89 -24.36
CA MET A 181 10.19 -4.87 -23.73
C MET A 181 10.92 -5.88 -22.85
N MET A 182 12.12 -6.32 -23.23
CA MET A 182 12.92 -7.27 -22.44
C MET A 182 13.37 -6.68 -21.09
N VAL A 183 13.63 -5.36 -21.05
CA VAL A 183 14.02 -4.67 -19.80
C VAL A 183 12.84 -4.67 -18.83
N LEU A 184 11.64 -4.34 -19.32
CA LEU A 184 10.43 -4.36 -18.51
C LEU A 184 10.12 -5.77 -17.99
N ASP A 185 10.14 -6.78 -18.87
CA ASP A 185 9.85 -8.19 -18.51
C ASP A 185 10.81 -8.71 -17.44
N THR A 186 12.09 -8.32 -17.50
CA THR A 186 13.09 -8.69 -16.48
C THR A 186 12.73 -8.11 -15.11
N GLU A 187 12.36 -6.82 -15.04
CA GLU A 187 11.98 -6.18 -13.79
C GLU A 187 10.63 -6.70 -13.25
N CYS A 188 9.65 -6.93 -14.11
CA CYS A 188 8.35 -7.47 -13.70
C CYS A 188 8.48 -8.91 -13.16
N ARG A 189 9.31 -9.76 -13.78
CA ARG A 189 9.63 -11.10 -13.25
C ARG A 189 10.36 -11.06 -11.90
N ARG A 190 11.14 -10.01 -11.63
CA ARG A 190 11.73 -9.82 -10.30
C ARG A 190 10.63 -9.51 -9.28
N LEU A 191 9.70 -8.63 -9.63
CA LEU A 191 8.55 -8.26 -8.79
C LEU A 191 7.65 -9.47 -8.49
N GLU A 192 7.32 -10.31 -9.47
CA GLU A 192 6.54 -11.55 -9.26
C GLU A 192 7.13 -12.49 -8.20
N LYS A 193 8.47 -12.51 -8.09
CA LYS A 193 9.22 -13.42 -7.23
C LYS A 193 9.57 -12.85 -5.86
N ILE A 194 9.20 -11.60 -5.56
CA ILE A 194 9.42 -11.06 -4.23
C ILE A 194 8.58 -11.84 -3.23
N GLU A 195 9.15 -12.11 -2.06
CA GLU A 195 8.47 -12.84 -1.00
C GLU A 195 8.31 -11.95 0.22
N PRO A 196 7.12 -11.95 0.87
CA PRO A 196 6.93 -11.21 2.10
C PRO A 196 7.88 -11.77 3.16
N GLN A 197 8.78 -10.92 3.64
CA GLN A 197 9.63 -11.29 4.77
C GLN A 197 8.82 -11.17 6.06
N PRO A 198 8.91 -12.15 6.98
CA PRO A 198 8.28 -12.02 8.29
C PRO A 198 8.80 -10.75 8.97
N HIS A 199 7.91 -9.80 9.25
CA HIS A 199 8.28 -8.62 10.02
C HIS A 199 8.49 -9.03 11.49
N VAL A 200 9.73 -9.38 11.82
CA VAL A 200 10.17 -9.66 13.18
C VAL A 200 10.78 -8.39 13.74
N PHE A 201 10.15 -7.85 14.79
CA PHE A 201 10.70 -6.70 15.50
C PHE A 201 12.10 -7.00 16.01
N GLN A 202 13.09 -6.22 15.59
CA GLN A 202 14.45 -6.32 16.08
C GLN A 202 14.76 -5.16 17.03
N PRO A 203 15.05 -5.41 18.31
CA PRO A 203 15.36 -4.36 19.28
C PRO A 203 16.46 -3.40 18.84
N ASN A 204 17.40 -3.86 18.01
CA ASN A 204 18.55 -3.08 17.55
C ASN A 204 18.26 -2.19 16.32
N ASP A 205 17.08 -2.31 15.69
CA ASP A 205 16.72 -1.45 14.53
C ASP A 205 16.49 0.01 14.91
N PHE A 206 16.44 0.34 16.20
CA PHE A 206 16.42 1.72 16.70
C PHE A 206 17.57 2.57 16.12
N VAL A 207 18.69 1.96 15.73
CA VAL A 207 19.84 2.64 15.08
C VAL A 207 19.54 3.20 13.69
N ARG A 208 18.44 2.77 13.06
CA ARG A 208 17.94 3.31 11.78
C ARG A 208 17.17 4.62 11.96
N ILE A 209 16.78 4.97 13.19
CA ILE A 209 16.16 6.26 13.47
C ILE A 209 17.20 7.36 13.21
N LYS A 210 16.89 8.27 12.29
CA LYS A 210 17.72 9.45 12.01
C LYS A 210 17.92 10.25 13.30
N GLY A 211 19.18 10.46 13.73
CA GLY A 211 19.52 11.07 15.02
C GLY A 211 19.97 10.09 16.11
N ALA A 212 19.76 8.78 15.93
CA ALA A 212 20.10 7.78 16.95
C ALA A 212 21.62 7.59 17.15
N ARG A 213 22.41 7.78 16.07
CA ARG A 213 23.86 7.53 16.08
C ARG A 213 24.65 8.68 16.69
N GLU A 214 24.04 9.85 16.74
CA GLU A 214 24.57 11.09 17.31
C GLU A 214 24.40 11.13 18.85
N LEU A 215 23.49 10.31 19.39
CA LEU A 215 23.26 10.22 20.83
C LEU A 215 24.49 9.70 21.59
N ARG A 216 24.73 10.30 22.75
CA ARG A 216 25.68 9.81 23.78
C ARG A 216 25.33 8.37 24.19
N PRO A 217 26.30 7.53 24.61
CA PRO A 217 26.09 6.10 24.87
C PRO A 217 24.89 5.77 25.78
N LEU A 218 24.73 6.51 26.89
CA LEU A 218 23.60 6.30 27.79
C LEU A 218 22.26 6.70 27.16
N ALA A 219 22.20 7.81 26.42
CA ALA A 219 20.98 8.20 25.70
C ALA A 219 20.62 7.16 24.62
N ARG A 220 21.63 6.61 23.93
CA ARG A 220 21.43 5.53 22.96
C ARG A 220 20.83 4.27 23.59
N THR A 221 21.27 3.92 24.80
CA THR A 221 20.71 2.79 25.56
C THR A 221 19.25 3.06 25.94
N ILE A 222 18.94 4.26 26.42
CA ILE A 222 17.56 4.66 26.74
C ILE A 222 16.69 4.63 25.48
N LEU A 223 17.18 5.13 24.35
CA LEU A 223 16.46 5.09 23.08
C LEU A 223 16.09 3.66 22.67
N ARG A 224 17.00 2.69 22.85
CA ARG A 224 16.73 1.28 22.59
C ARG A 224 15.57 0.77 23.44
N GLU A 225 15.58 1.03 24.75
CA GLU A 225 14.50 0.60 25.64
C GLU A 225 13.17 1.28 25.31
N LEU A 226 13.19 2.57 24.98
CA LEU A 226 12.01 3.31 24.53
C LEU A 226 11.47 2.77 23.20
N PHE A 227 12.35 2.35 22.29
CA PHE A 227 11.98 1.74 21.01
C PHE A 227 11.29 0.39 21.21
N ILE A 228 11.81 -0.46 22.10
CA ILE A 228 11.18 -1.73 22.51
C ILE A 228 9.83 -1.49 23.17
N LEU A 229 9.76 -0.55 24.11
CA LEU A 229 8.52 -0.18 24.78
C LEU A 229 7.45 0.29 23.78
N ARG A 230 7.84 1.14 22.83
CA ARG A 230 6.94 1.65 21.81
C ARG A 230 6.36 0.53 20.95
N ASP A 231 7.19 -0.39 20.49
CA ASP A 231 6.72 -1.54 19.68
C ASP A 231 5.76 -2.43 20.46
N ARG A 232 6.09 -2.75 21.72
CA ARG A 232 5.21 -3.52 22.60
C ARG A 232 3.85 -2.86 22.77
N LEU A 233 3.82 -1.56 23.08
CA LEU A 233 2.56 -0.80 23.24
C LEU A 233 1.77 -0.69 21.93
N ALA A 234 2.46 -0.52 20.80
CA ALA A 234 1.86 -0.46 19.47
C ALA A 234 1.16 -1.78 19.14
N LYS A 235 1.83 -2.90 19.42
CA LYS A 235 1.29 -4.25 19.28
C LYS A 235 0.11 -4.52 20.20
N GLU A 236 0.22 -4.18 21.49
CA GLU A 236 -0.86 -4.36 22.48
C GLU A 236 -2.12 -3.57 22.09
N LYS A 237 -1.96 -2.39 21.50
CA LYS A 237 -3.08 -1.51 21.09
C LYS A 237 -3.52 -1.68 19.64
N ASN A 238 -2.86 -2.56 18.89
CA ASN A 238 -3.00 -2.74 17.45
C ASN A 238 -3.01 -1.40 16.66
N VAL A 239 -2.00 -0.56 16.88
CA VAL A 239 -1.81 0.70 16.14
C VAL A 239 -0.37 0.81 15.64
N PRO A 240 -0.10 1.60 14.59
CA PRO A 240 1.26 1.82 14.13
C PRO A 240 2.14 2.44 15.23
N PRO A 241 3.44 2.09 15.31
CA PRO A 241 4.34 2.60 16.33
C PRO A 241 4.37 4.14 16.45
N PHE A 242 4.26 4.86 15.33
CA PHE A 242 4.28 6.33 15.33
C PHE A 242 3.06 6.95 16.03
N ARG A 243 1.93 6.23 16.17
CA ARG A 243 0.75 6.67 16.94
C ARG A 243 0.95 6.55 18.44
N ILE A 244 1.87 5.69 18.89
CA ILE A 244 2.30 5.66 20.28
C ILE A 244 3.19 6.87 20.55
N LEU A 245 4.34 6.93 19.87
CA LEU A 245 5.31 8.02 19.95
C LEU A 245 6.09 8.17 18.64
N GLY A 246 6.19 9.39 18.12
CA GLY A 246 7.02 9.70 16.97
C GLY A 246 8.51 9.52 17.26
N ASN A 247 9.31 9.21 16.23
CA ASN A 247 10.77 9.00 16.37
C ASN A 247 11.47 10.17 17.06
N HIS A 248 11.12 11.41 16.73
CA HIS A 248 11.69 12.61 17.36
C HIS A 248 11.42 12.67 18.87
N VAL A 249 10.25 12.21 19.32
CA VAL A 249 9.89 12.20 20.75
C VAL A 249 10.75 11.18 21.51
N LEU A 250 11.02 10.01 20.90
CA LEU A 250 11.91 9.02 21.51
C LEU A 250 13.33 9.56 21.70
N LEU A 251 13.85 10.29 20.71
CA LEU A 251 15.17 10.93 20.79
C LEU A 251 15.21 11.96 21.92
N GLU A 252 14.23 12.85 21.98
CA GLU A 252 14.12 13.88 23.03
C GLU A 252 14.01 13.26 24.43
N LEU A 253 13.19 12.21 24.60
CA LEU A 253 13.07 11.48 25.85
C LEU A 253 14.41 10.85 26.27
N ALA A 254 15.14 10.26 25.33
CA ALA A 254 16.43 9.64 25.57
C ALA A 254 17.52 10.66 26.00
N GLU A 255 17.47 11.87 25.46
CA GLU A 255 18.40 12.95 25.80
C GLU A 255 18.06 13.65 27.10
N GLN A 256 16.79 14.05 27.28
CA GLN A 256 16.34 14.84 28.43
C GLN A 256 16.16 14.00 29.69
N ARG A 257 15.88 12.69 29.56
CA ARG A 257 15.75 11.71 30.65
C ARG A 257 14.82 12.18 31.78
N PRO A 258 13.58 12.57 31.45
CA PRO A 258 12.61 12.98 32.46
C PRO A 258 12.36 11.84 33.46
N ARG A 259 12.24 12.18 34.74
CA ARG A 259 12.00 11.21 35.84
C ARG A 259 10.63 11.36 36.49
N THR A 260 9.84 12.33 36.04
CA THR A 260 8.49 12.60 36.55
C THR A 260 7.57 12.97 35.39
N VAL A 261 6.27 12.73 35.57
CA VAL A 261 5.23 13.12 34.59
C VAL A 261 5.26 14.62 34.30
N GLN A 262 5.58 15.45 35.30
CA GLN A 262 5.73 16.90 35.13
C GLN A 262 6.93 17.24 34.23
N SER A 263 8.05 16.52 34.36
CA SER A 263 9.22 16.73 33.50
C SER A 263 8.98 16.28 32.06
N LEU A 264 8.12 15.27 31.83
CA LEU A 264 7.68 14.91 30.47
C LEU A 264 7.00 16.07 29.75
N ALA A 265 6.38 17.01 30.46
CA ALA A 265 5.72 18.16 29.82
C ALA A 265 6.67 19.11 29.10
N ARG A 266 7.97 19.05 29.43
CA ARG A 266 9.02 19.85 28.79
C ARG A 266 9.55 19.21 27.52
N VAL A 267 9.21 17.94 27.27
CA VAL A 267 9.62 17.19 26.09
C VAL A 267 8.65 17.49 24.95
N LYS A 268 9.16 18.05 23.86
CA LYS A 268 8.36 18.35 22.67
C LYS A 268 7.75 17.06 22.11
N GLY A 269 6.43 17.06 21.95
CA GLY A 269 5.66 15.90 21.49
C GLY A 269 5.06 15.03 22.61
N CYS A 270 5.40 15.26 23.88
CA CYS A 270 4.72 14.65 25.03
C CYS A 270 3.49 15.48 25.45
N SER A 271 2.44 15.43 24.62
CA SER A 271 1.16 16.11 24.89
C SER A 271 0.50 15.63 26.20
N SER A 272 -0.49 16.37 26.71
CA SER A 272 -1.27 15.95 27.88
C SER A 272 -1.89 14.55 27.70
N LEU A 273 -2.37 14.23 26.49
CA LEU A 273 -2.91 12.92 26.15
C LEU A 273 -1.85 11.82 26.21
N VAL A 274 -0.65 12.08 25.68
CA VAL A 274 0.47 11.11 25.74
C VAL A 274 0.89 10.88 27.18
N ARG A 275 1.05 11.94 27.97
CA ARG A 275 1.42 11.85 29.39
C ARG A 275 0.37 11.11 30.22
N GLY A 276 -0.92 11.36 29.98
CA GLY A 276 -1.99 10.67 30.69
C GLY A 276 -2.11 9.17 30.34
N ARG A 277 -1.59 8.75 29.18
CA ARG A 277 -1.66 7.35 28.72
C ARG A 277 -0.39 6.55 28.99
N TYR A 278 0.78 7.20 28.93
CA TYR A 278 2.09 6.54 28.90
C TYR A 278 3.12 7.24 29.80
N GLY A 279 2.68 8.10 30.73
CA GLY A 279 3.57 8.92 31.53
C GLY A 279 4.22 8.21 32.71
N ASP A 280 3.57 7.15 33.23
CA ASP A 280 4.08 6.26 34.27
C ASP A 280 5.06 5.24 33.68
#